data_AF-A0A0F8D1V7-F1
#
_entry.id   AF-A0A0F8D1V7-F1
#
_cell.length_a   1.000
_cell.length_b   1.000
_cell.length_c   1.000
_cell.angle_alpha   90.00
_cell.angle_beta   90.00
_cell.angle_gamma   90.00
#
_symmetry.space_group_name_H-M   'P 1'
#
loop_
_entity.id
_entity.type
_entity.pdbx_description
1 polymer ?
#
loop_
_entity_poly.entity_id
_entity_poly.type
_entity_poly.pdbx_seq_one_letter_code
_entity_poly.pdbx_strand_id
1 'polypeptide(L)'
;MDLKKIFRNDRAVSPVIGVVLMVAITVILAAAIGSSVFGQGPAKSAPQANIDIKAINATSNGWIKFEHLGGDPIHFESGNSTTKVMVSVNGGNSIDLNATAIGTFDVGDIHVMNLNTNTSVKSGESLNVKIIDVQTKQLICDKTVRF
;
A
#
# COMPACT_ATOMS: atom_id res chain seq x y z
N MET A 1 37.00 -66.20 -12.33
CA MET A 1 36.78 -64.80 -12.74
C MET A 1 36.32 -64.02 -11.52
N ASP A 2 37.16 -63.12 -11.01
CA ASP A 2 36.94 -62.41 -9.74
C ASP A 2 35.92 -61.26 -9.89
N LEU A 3 34.65 -61.56 -9.59
CA LEU A 3 33.53 -60.60 -9.53
C LEU A 3 33.73 -59.50 -8.47
N LYS A 4 34.71 -59.68 -7.57
CA LYS A 4 35.08 -58.71 -6.51
C LYS A 4 35.80 -57.47 -7.04
N LYS A 5 36.31 -57.50 -8.28
CA LYS A 5 37.06 -56.38 -8.87
C LYS A 5 36.14 -55.35 -9.56
N ILE A 6 34.89 -55.70 -9.84
CA ILE A 6 33.92 -54.83 -10.53
C ILE A 6 33.26 -53.84 -9.55
N PHE A 7 33.04 -54.24 -8.30
CA PHE A 7 32.56 -53.34 -7.23
C PHE A 7 33.65 -52.47 -6.59
N ARG A 8 34.92 -52.68 -6.98
CA ARG A 8 36.05 -51.82 -6.61
C ARG A 8 36.32 -50.73 -7.66
N ASN A 9 35.28 -50.33 -8.40
CA ASN A 9 35.22 -49.03 -9.06
C ASN A 9 34.65 -48.03 -8.06
N ASP A 10 35.38 -47.86 -6.96
CA ASP A 10 35.30 -46.63 -6.20
C ASP A 10 35.81 -45.56 -7.16
N ARG A 11 34.89 -45.01 -7.95
CA ARG A 11 35.13 -43.81 -8.75
C ARG A 11 35.38 -42.73 -7.72
N ALA A 12 36.63 -42.72 -7.22
CA ALA A 12 37.21 -41.65 -6.48
C ALA A 12 37.17 -40.46 -7.44
N VAL A 13 36.03 -39.77 -7.40
CA VAL A 13 35.93 -38.42 -7.91
C VAL A 13 37.15 -37.71 -7.37
N SER A 14 37.98 -37.20 -8.29
CA SER A 14 39.21 -36.54 -7.87
C SER A 14 38.83 -35.44 -6.89
N PRO A 15 39.61 -35.23 -5.81
CA PRO A 15 39.32 -34.19 -4.83
C PRO A 15 39.02 -32.83 -5.47
N VAL A 16 39.62 -32.56 -6.63
CA VAL A 16 39.43 -31.35 -7.43
C VAL A 16 38.04 -31.29 -8.08
N ILE A 17 37.54 -32.39 -8.64
CA ILE A 17 36.22 -32.42 -9.28
C ILE A 17 35.10 -32.18 -8.25
N GLY A 18 35.23 -32.73 -7.05
CA GLY A 18 34.30 -32.48 -5.96
C GLY A 18 34.26 -31.00 -5.55
N VAL A 19 35.43 -30.36 -5.45
CA VAL A 19 35.55 -28.93 -5.13
C VAL A 19 34.93 -28.07 -6.22
N VAL A 20 35.21 -28.35 -7.49
CA VAL A 20 34.65 -27.58 -8.62
C VAL A 20 33.12 -27.70 -8.65
N LEU A 21 32.57 -28.90 -8.44
CA LEU A 21 31.12 -29.12 -8.39
C LEU A 21 30.46 -28.37 -7.23
N MET A 22 31.09 -28.41 -6.05
CA MET A 22 30.59 -27.70 -4.87
C MET A 22 30.56 -26.19 -5.08
N VAL A 23 31.66 -25.63 -5.61
CA VAL A 23 31.76 -24.19 -5.87
C VAL A 23 30.80 -23.76 -6.98
N ALA A 24 30.62 -24.56 -8.03
CA ALA A 24 29.70 -24.23 -9.12
C ALA A 24 28.24 -24.11 -8.62
N ILE A 25 27.78 -25.07 -7.81
CA ILE A 25 26.40 -25.08 -7.30
C ILE A 25 26.17 -23.89 -6.34
N THR A 26 27.14 -23.58 -5.47
CA THR A 26 26.99 -22.45 -4.53
C THR A 26 26.98 -21.10 -5.26
N VAL A 27 27.79 -20.93 -6.30
CA VAL A 27 27.78 -19.69 -7.12
C VAL A 27 26.44 -19.53 -7.84
N ILE A 28 25.89 -20.61 -8.42
CA ILE A 28 24.57 -20.57 -9.08
C ILE A 28 23.48 -20.22 -8.07
N LEU A 29 23.45 -20.88 -6.91
CA LEU A 29 22.45 -20.61 -5.87
C LEU A 29 22.56 -19.18 -5.32
N ALA A 30 23.78 -18.71 -5.06
CA ALA A 30 24.03 -17.36 -4.60
C ALA A 30 23.59 -16.31 -5.63
N ALA A 31 23.86 -16.53 -6.92
CA ALA A 31 23.43 -15.64 -7.99
C ALA A 31 21.89 -15.63 -8.14
N ALA A 32 21.24 -16.80 -8.10
CA ALA A 32 19.79 -16.92 -8.21
C ALA A 32 19.07 -16.20 -7.06
N ILE A 33 19.48 -16.45 -5.81
CA ILE A 33 18.89 -15.81 -4.63
C ILE A 33 19.27 -14.33 -4.57
N GLY A 34 20.51 -13.97 -4.90
CA GLY A 34 20.95 -12.58 -4.98
C GLY A 34 20.10 -11.76 -5.95
N SER A 35 19.77 -12.32 -7.11
CA SER A 35 18.92 -11.64 -8.11
C SER A 35 17.46 -11.49 -7.68
N SER A 36 16.89 -12.45 -6.95
CA SER A 36 15.50 -12.37 -6.50
C SER A 36 15.33 -11.42 -5.32
N VAL A 37 16.30 -11.37 -4.40
CA VAL A 37 16.29 -10.45 -3.27
C VAL A 37 16.63 -9.02 -3.71
N PHE A 38 17.59 -8.83 -4.61
CA PHE A 38 17.95 -7.50 -5.12
C PHE A 38 16.93 -6.96 -6.14
N GLY A 39 16.17 -7.83 -6.81
CA GLY A 39 15.14 -7.46 -7.77
C GLY A 39 13.87 -6.86 -7.13
N GLN A 40 13.63 -7.12 -5.85
CA GLN A 40 12.61 -6.41 -5.08
C GLN A 40 13.20 -5.09 -4.57
N GLY A 41 12.93 -4.00 -5.30
CA GLY A 41 13.18 -2.66 -4.79
C GLY A 41 12.54 -2.44 -3.41
N PRO A 42 12.99 -1.43 -2.65
CA PRO A 42 12.46 -1.15 -1.32
C PRO A 42 10.94 -1.05 -1.38
N ALA A 43 10.27 -1.61 -0.38
CA ALA A 43 8.82 -1.51 -0.24
C ALA A 43 8.43 -0.03 -0.35
N LYS A 44 7.59 0.30 -1.33
CA LYS A 44 7.11 1.67 -1.53
C LYS A 44 6.29 2.04 -0.29
N SER A 45 6.73 3.06 0.44
CA SER A 45 5.99 3.58 1.60
C SER A 45 4.77 4.36 1.13
N ALA A 46 3.71 4.36 1.95
CA ALA A 46 2.56 5.23 1.70
C ALA A 46 2.98 6.70 1.86
N PRO A 47 2.39 7.63 1.10
CA PRO A 47 2.57 9.06 1.30
C PRO A 47 2.29 9.45 2.77
N GLN A 48 3.21 10.18 3.38
CA GLN A 48 3.03 10.69 4.74
C GLN A 48 2.52 12.13 4.67
N ALA A 49 1.20 12.30 4.78
CA ALA A 49 0.54 13.59 4.68
C ALA A 49 -0.30 13.89 5.93
N ASN A 50 -0.19 15.11 6.43
CA ASN A 50 -1.04 15.61 7.49
C ASN A 50 -2.24 16.32 6.87
N ILE A 51 -3.42 15.74 7.05
CA ILE A 51 -4.67 16.20 6.45
C ILE A 51 -5.63 16.52 7.59
N ASP A 52 -6.20 17.71 7.58
CA ASP A 52 -7.31 18.04 8.45
C ASP A 52 -8.63 17.94 7.71
N ILE A 53 -9.64 17.43 8.41
CA ILE A 53 -10.95 17.13 7.86
C ILE A 53 -11.96 17.85 8.74
N LYS A 54 -12.84 18.65 8.13
CA LYS A 54 -13.89 19.41 8.80
C LYS A 54 -15.23 19.15 8.15
N ALA A 55 -16.25 18.92 8.97
CA ALA A 55 -17.63 18.86 8.52
C ALA A 55 -18.16 20.28 8.25
N ILE A 56 -18.85 20.46 7.13
CA ILE A 56 -19.57 21.68 6.76
C ILE A 56 -21.02 21.30 6.54
N ASN A 57 -21.91 21.91 7.33
CA ASN A 57 -23.33 21.65 7.24
C ASN A 57 -23.95 22.57 6.18
N ALA A 58 -24.32 22.04 5.01
CA ALA A 58 -25.06 22.80 4.01
C ALA A 58 -26.41 22.14 3.76
N THR A 59 -27.40 22.55 4.57
CA THR A 59 -28.88 22.52 4.42
C THR A 59 -29.57 21.20 4.03
N SER A 60 -28.91 20.18 3.48
CA SER A 60 -29.51 18.90 3.09
C SER A 60 -28.50 17.78 2.87
N ASN A 61 -27.29 18.10 2.41
CA ASN A 61 -26.24 17.12 2.16
C ASN A 61 -25.01 17.46 3.02
N GLY A 62 -24.40 16.46 3.66
CA GLY A 62 -23.21 16.69 4.49
C GLY A 62 -22.00 17.00 3.61
N TRP A 63 -21.44 18.20 3.73
CA TRP A 63 -20.20 18.54 3.03
C TRP A 63 -19.01 18.32 3.95
N ILE A 64 -17.89 17.91 3.38
CA ILE A 64 -16.63 17.76 4.10
C ILE A 64 -15.57 18.56 3.38
N LYS A 65 -14.86 19.36 4.17
CA LYS A 65 -13.66 20.07 3.74
C LYS A 65 -12.44 19.26 4.15
N PHE A 66 -11.59 18.99 3.16
CA PHE A 66 -10.26 18.44 3.29
C PHE A 66 -9.26 19.58 3.17
N GLU A 67 -8.27 19.61 4.06
CA GLU A 67 -7.23 20.64 4.10
C GLU A 67 -5.87 19.95 4.26
N HIS A 68 -4.95 20.18 3.32
CA HIS A 68 -3.61 19.60 3.36
C HIS A 68 -2.69 20.48 4.21
N LEU A 69 -2.35 20.05 5.41
CA LEU A 69 -1.54 20.84 6.35
C LEU A 69 -0.02 20.68 6.14
N GLY A 70 0.42 19.60 5.49
CA GLY A 70 1.84 19.40 5.16
C GLY A 70 2.19 17.94 4.88
N GLY A 71 3.38 17.69 4.33
CA GLY A 71 3.85 16.34 3.99
C GLY A 71 3.85 16.08 2.48
N ASP A 72 3.74 14.81 2.11
CA ASP A 72 3.79 14.35 0.72
C ASP A 72 2.47 14.63 -0.03
N PRO A 73 2.53 14.99 -1.33
CA PRO A 73 1.32 15.19 -2.13
C PRO A 73 0.57 13.87 -2.34
N ILE A 74 -0.77 13.96 -2.32
CA ILE A 74 -1.65 12.80 -2.43
C ILE A 74 -2.37 12.81 -3.76
N HIS A 75 -2.32 11.69 -4.48
CA HIS A 75 -2.92 11.58 -5.79
C HIS A 75 -4.24 10.81 -5.70
N PHE A 76 -5.34 11.49 -6.05
CA PHE A 76 -6.69 10.92 -6.12
C PHE A 76 -7.16 10.67 -7.57
N GLU A 77 -6.34 10.99 -8.59
CA GLU A 77 -6.69 10.90 -10.01
C GLU A 77 -6.97 9.47 -10.50
N SER A 78 -7.93 9.30 -11.42
CA SER A 78 -8.40 7.99 -11.90
C SER A 78 -7.31 7.12 -12.57
N GLY A 79 -6.26 7.75 -13.13
CA GLY A 79 -5.19 7.05 -13.83
C GLY A 79 -4.10 6.50 -12.92
N ASN A 80 -3.97 7.04 -11.71
CA ASN A 80 -2.99 6.64 -10.70
C ASN A 80 -3.58 6.83 -9.30
N SER A 81 -4.83 6.37 -9.09
CA SER A 81 -5.54 6.53 -7.82
C SER A 81 -4.87 5.60 -6.81
N THR A 82 -3.78 6.07 -6.23
CA THR A 82 -3.11 5.34 -5.16
C THR A 82 -3.86 5.48 -3.86
N THR A 83 -4.89 6.34 -3.78
CA THR A 83 -5.63 6.58 -2.54
C THR A 83 -7.14 6.45 -2.70
N LYS A 84 -7.80 6.06 -1.60
CA LYS A 84 -9.25 5.93 -1.44
C LYS A 84 -9.71 6.66 -0.19
N VAL A 85 -10.86 7.30 -0.26
CA VAL A 85 -11.50 7.97 0.88
C VAL A 85 -12.69 7.15 1.32
N MET A 86 -12.65 6.62 2.53
CA MET A 86 -13.71 5.85 3.15
C MET A 86 -14.40 6.70 4.22
N VAL A 87 -15.72 6.71 4.23
CA VAL A 87 -16.51 7.46 5.21
C VAL A 87 -17.52 6.55 5.89
N SER A 88 -17.60 6.61 7.22
CA SER A 88 -18.60 5.93 8.03
C SER A 88 -19.40 6.94 8.84
N VAL A 89 -20.73 6.81 8.79
CA VAL A 89 -21.67 7.61 9.59
C VAL A 89 -21.99 6.83 10.86
N ASN A 90 -21.76 7.43 12.04
CA ASN A 90 -22.12 6.90 13.35
C ASN A 90 -21.64 5.46 13.63
N GLY A 91 -20.47 5.07 13.09
CA GLY A 91 -19.91 3.72 13.23
C GLY A 91 -20.59 2.64 12.38
N GLY A 92 -21.45 3.04 11.43
CA GLY A 92 -22.08 2.15 10.45
C GLY A 92 -21.14 1.76 9.31
N ASN A 93 -21.72 1.22 8.23
CA ASN A 93 -20.95 0.75 7.07
C ASN A 93 -20.08 1.87 6.48
N SER A 94 -18.82 1.53 6.17
CA SER A 94 -17.91 2.43 5.47
C SER A 94 -18.25 2.47 3.98
N ILE A 95 -18.41 3.66 3.44
CA ILE A 95 -18.74 3.94 2.04
C ILE A 95 -17.49 4.54 1.38
N ASP A 96 -17.12 4.02 0.22
CA ASP A 96 -16.07 4.61 -0.62
C ASP A 96 -16.62 5.89 -1.28
N LEU A 97 -16.01 7.03 -0.96
CA LEU A 97 -16.30 8.30 -1.61
C LEU A 97 -15.39 8.44 -2.82
N ASN A 98 -16.01 8.66 -3.97
CA ASN A 98 -15.28 8.95 -5.19
C ASN A 98 -14.57 10.30 -5.05
N ALA A 99 -13.29 10.25 -4.71
CA ALA A 99 -12.42 11.41 -4.54
C ALA A 99 -11.66 11.81 -5.81
N THR A 100 -12.00 11.20 -6.94
CA THR A 100 -11.29 11.39 -8.21
C THR A 100 -11.32 12.84 -8.71
N ALA A 101 -12.34 13.61 -8.32
CA ALA A 101 -12.46 15.02 -8.66
C ALA A 101 -11.50 15.95 -7.90
N ILE A 102 -10.85 15.49 -6.81
CA ILE A 102 -9.83 16.27 -6.08
C ILE A 102 -8.53 16.37 -6.89
N GLY A 103 -8.22 15.35 -7.70
CA GLY A 103 -6.98 15.32 -8.48
C GLY A 103 -5.75 15.10 -7.59
N THR A 104 -4.68 15.86 -7.85
CA THR A 104 -3.51 15.91 -6.98
C THR A 104 -3.76 16.91 -5.85
N PHE A 105 -3.59 16.46 -4.62
CA PHE A 105 -3.81 17.25 -3.42
C PHE A 105 -2.47 17.64 -2.81
N ASP A 106 -2.07 18.89 -3.03
CA ASP A 106 -0.80 19.45 -2.60
C ASP A 106 -0.92 20.20 -1.26
N VAL A 107 0.22 20.51 -0.65
CA VAL A 107 0.27 21.24 0.63
C VAL A 107 -0.38 22.61 0.51
N GLY A 108 -1.32 22.91 1.40
CA GLY A 108 -2.09 24.16 1.41
C GLY A 108 -3.40 24.08 0.64
N ASP A 109 -3.64 23.00 -0.11
CA ASP A 109 -4.89 22.85 -0.85
C ASP A 109 -6.07 22.58 0.08
N ILE A 110 -7.20 23.15 -0.31
CA ILE A 110 -8.48 23.00 0.36
C ILE A 110 -9.49 22.53 -0.68
N HIS A 111 -10.05 21.35 -0.47
CA HIS A 111 -11.10 20.79 -1.31
C HIS A 111 -12.33 20.47 -0.48
N VAL A 112 -13.50 20.81 -1.02
CA VAL A 112 -14.79 20.48 -0.38
C VAL A 112 -15.51 19.45 -1.23
N MET A 113 -15.96 18.39 -0.59
CA MET A 113 -16.67 17.29 -1.22
C MET A 113 -18.03 17.09 -0.56
N ASN A 114 -19.00 16.71 -1.37
CA ASN A 114 -20.29 16.25 -0.85
C ASN A 114 -20.20 14.76 -0.48
N LEU A 115 -20.75 14.38 0.68
CA LEU A 115 -21.10 13.00 0.96
C LEU A 115 -22.26 12.62 0.05
N ASN A 116 -21.94 12.03 -1.09
CA ASN A 116 -22.91 11.40 -1.99
C ASN A 116 -23.48 10.11 -1.37
N THR A 117 -23.74 10.12 -0.06
CA THR A 117 -24.35 9.05 0.69
C THR A 117 -25.85 9.25 0.65
N ASN A 118 -26.61 8.20 0.32
CA ASN A 118 -28.09 8.20 0.41
C ASN A 118 -28.62 8.44 1.84
N THR A 119 -27.72 8.52 2.82
CA THR A 119 -27.97 8.89 4.21
C THR A 119 -27.65 10.37 4.41
N SER A 120 -28.68 11.20 4.59
CA SER A 120 -28.50 12.60 5.00
C SER A 120 -27.90 12.64 6.41
N VAL A 121 -26.70 13.22 6.55
CA VAL A 121 -26.02 13.38 7.84
C VAL A 121 -26.58 14.61 8.55
N LYS A 122 -27.12 14.42 9.75
CA LYS A 122 -27.75 15.50 10.53
C LYS A 122 -26.76 16.17 11.48
N SER A 123 -27.04 17.41 11.87
CA SER A 123 -26.25 18.09 12.90
C SER A 123 -26.31 17.30 14.21
N GLY A 124 -25.15 17.05 14.81
CA GLY A 124 -24.95 16.22 16.00
C GLY A 124 -24.40 14.81 15.72
N GLU A 125 -24.43 14.33 14.47
CA GLU A 125 -23.90 13.01 14.11
C GLU A 125 -22.37 13.02 13.97
N SER A 126 -21.75 11.93 14.40
CA SER A 126 -20.30 11.73 14.25
C SER A 126 -20.01 10.98 12.95
N LEU A 127 -19.07 11.51 12.19
CA LEU A 127 -18.64 10.98 10.92
C LEU A 127 -17.16 10.64 11.01
N ASN A 128 -16.81 9.39 10.69
CA ASN A 128 -15.44 8.96 10.63
C ASN A 128 -14.97 8.91 9.16
N VAL A 129 -13.93 9.68 8.85
CA VAL A 129 -13.32 9.76 7.52
C VAL A 129 -11.95 9.14 7.58
N LYS A 130 -11.70 8.16 6.72
CA LYS A 130 -10.42 7.46 6.58
C LYS A 130 -9.89 7.64 5.17
N ILE A 131 -8.61 7.95 5.07
CA ILE A 131 -7.89 8.02 3.79
C ILE A 131 -6.90 6.87 3.79
N ILE A 132 -7.00 5.98 2.80
CA ILE A 132 -6.23 4.74 2.71
C ILE A 132 -5.48 4.73 1.39
N ASP A 133 -4.21 4.34 1.43
CA ASP A 133 -3.43 4.06 0.23
C ASP A 133 -3.70 2.64 -0.29
N VAL A 134 -4.04 2.53 -1.56
CA VAL A 134 -4.39 1.29 -2.27
C VAL A 134 -3.17 0.40 -2.51
N GLN A 135 -1.98 0.99 -2.74
CA GLN A 135 -0.77 0.23 -3.07
C GLN A 135 -0.19 -0.45 -1.83
N THR A 136 -0.17 0.26 -0.72
CA THR A 136 0.44 -0.18 0.55
C THR A 136 -0.59 -0.69 1.55
N LYS A 137 -1.88 -0.42 1.34
CA LYS A 137 -3.00 -0.69 2.27
C LYS A 137 -2.83 -0.01 3.62
N GLN A 138 -1.98 1.02 3.70
CA GLN A 138 -1.75 1.79 4.91
C GLN A 138 -2.78 2.90 5.02
N LEU A 139 -3.15 3.20 6.27
CA LEU A 139 -3.98 4.35 6.60
C LEU A 139 -3.11 5.61 6.58
N ILE A 140 -3.51 6.60 5.80
CA ILE A 140 -2.86 7.92 5.74
C ILE A 140 -3.45 8.85 6.79
N CYS A 141 -4.79 8.87 6.92
CA CYS A 141 -5.49 9.72 7.88
C CYS A 141 -6.76 9.02 8.39
N ASP A 142 -7.05 9.17 9.68
CA ASP A 142 -8.33 8.80 10.31
C ASP A 142 -8.76 9.97 11.19
N LYS A 143 -9.88 10.59 10.82
CA LYS A 143 -10.45 11.71 11.55
C LYS A 143 -11.93 11.48 11.78
N THR A 144 -12.34 11.64 13.03
CA THR A 144 -13.75 11.73 13.37
C THR A 144 -14.15 13.19 13.46
N VAL A 145 -15.11 13.60 12.64
CA VAL A 145 -15.69 14.95 12.60
C VAL A 145 -17.14 14.87 13.04
N ARG A 146 -17.65 15.94 13.66
CA ARG A 146 -19.05 16.03 14.08
C ARG A 146 -19.73 17.14 13.30
N PHE A 147 -20.95 16.88 12.81
CA PHE A 147 -21.81 17.86 12.13
C PHE A 147 -22.64 18.69 13.11
#